data_AF-A0A3B1AD92-F1
#
_entry.id   AF-A0A3B1AD92-F1
#
_cell.length_a   1.000
_cell.length_b   1.000
_cell.length_c   1.000
_cell.angle_alpha   90.00
_cell.angle_beta   90.00
_cell.angle_gamma   90.00
#
_symmetry.space_group_name_H-M   'P 1'
#
loop_
_entity.id
_entity.type
_entity.pdbx_description
1 polymer ?
#
loop_
_entity_poly.entity_id
_entity_poly.type
_entity_poly.pdbx_seq_one_letter_code
_entity_poly.pdbx_strand_id
1 'polypeptide(L)'
;MSEQPTEQSEDLPETGQSESTESTNNEVEATAGKDDKPVTADSTPDLQPEPENRSTARVTLNRPMLIRLSSGETIKVRLINLSSSGLAFEYPAPAELGATFKILFQLDSKKGVINIQAEAVATHSHVRTASFLIGVEFTKISEEHADIIETFVENRHTSAAQLTGF
;
A
#
# COMPACT_ATOMS: atom_id res chain seq x y z
N MET A 1 -45.26 22.89 28.73
CA MET A 1 -44.11 23.59 29.34
C MET A 1 -43.19 23.94 28.21
N SER A 2 -43.08 25.23 27.93
CA SER A 2 -42.29 25.85 26.88
C SER A 2 -41.04 26.43 27.53
N GLU A 3 -39.86 26.26 26.93
CA GLU A 3 -38.59 27.01 27.11
C GLU A 3 -37.51 26.22 26.35
N GLN A 4 -37.28 26.52 25.07
CA GLN A 4 -36.31 27.46 24.47
C GLN A 4 -34.95 26.80 24.10
N PRO A 5 -34.42 27.05 22.88
CA PRO A 5 -33.15 26.50 22.40
C PRO A 5 -31.97 27.39 22.79
N THR A 6 -30.78 26.81 22.93
CA THR A 6 -29.53 27.56 23.07
C THR A 6 -28.62 27.22 21.91
N GLU A 7 -28.57 28.14 20.95
CA GLU A 7 -27.47 28.32 20.01
C GLU A 7 -26.24 28.81 20.79
N GLN A 8 -25.08 28.18 20.56
CA GLN A 8 -23.79 28.82 20.81
C GLN A 8 -22.88 28.61 19.60
N SER A 9 -22.57 29.75 19.00
CA SER A 9 -21.71 30.01 17.87
C SER A 9 -20.24 30.14 18.32
N GLU A 10 -19.36 30.32 17.32
CA GLU A 10 -17.99 30.86 17.41
C GLU A 10 -16.93 29.80 17.81
N ASP A 11 -15.78 29.66 17.16
CA ASP A 11 -14.93 30.65 16.52
C ASP A 11 -13.93 29.94 15.57
N LEU A 12 -13.70 30.51 14.39
CA LEU A 12 -12.66 30.09 13.42
C LEU A 12 -11.46 31.03 13.60
N PRO A 13 -10.23 30.52 13.81
CA PRO A 13 -9.05 31.35 13.60
C PRO A 13 -8.42 31.17 12.22
N GLU A 14 -8.07 32.34 11.71
CA GLU A 14 -7.35 32.74 10.51
C GLU A 14 -6.10 31.94 10.08
N THR A 15 -6.00 31.85 8.76
CA THR A 15 -4.81 32.05 7.90
C THR A 15 -3.46 32.31 8.57
N GLY A 16 -2.54 31.35 8.40
CA GLY A 16 -1.10 31.58 8.48
C GLY A 16 -0.47 31.51 7.09
N GLN A 17 -0.20 32.67 6.49
CA GLN A 17 0.80 32.83 5.42
C GLN A 17 2.19 32.91 6.07
N SER A 18 3.17 32.19 5.51
CA SER A 18 4.63 32.45 5.58
C SER A 18 5.32 31.31 4.84
N GLU A 19 6.44 31.43 4.15
CA GLU A 19 7.15 32.53 3.50
C GLU A 19 8.19 31.81 2.62
N SER A 20 8.52 32.40 1.48
CA SER A 20 9.50 31.88 0.54
C SER A 20 10.94 32.11 1.02
N THR A 21 11.83 31.17 0.75
CA THR A 21 13.29 31.39 0.58
C THR A 21 13.75 30.42 -0.53
N GLU A 22 13.91 30.85 -1.77
CA GLU A 22 15.07 31.56 -2.36
C GLU A 22 16.39 30.76 -2.32
N SER A 23 16.70 30.20 -3.49
CA SER A 23 17.98 30.04 -4.18
C SER A 23 19.28 29.95 -3.38
N THR A 24 20.08 28.90 -3.65
CA THR A 24 21.52 29.09 -3.87
C THR A 24 22.04 28.11 -4.91
N ASN A 25 22.59 28.69 -5.97
CA ASN A 25 23.35 28.06 -7.05
C ASN A 25 24.63 27.42 -6.52
N ASN A 26 25.07 26.32 -7.12
CA ASN A 26 26.51 26.07 -7.21
C ASN A 26 26.86 25.60 -8.63
N GLU A 27 27.55 26.50 -9.32
CA GLU A 27 28.02 26.39 -10.69
C GLU A 27 29.51 25.97 -10.68
N VAL A 28 29.86 25.16 -11.67
CA VAL A 28 31.18 24.91 -12.28
C VAL A 28 32.32 24.34 -11.42
N GLU A 29 32.78 23.14 -11.80
CA GLU A 29 34.18 23.02 -12.21
C GLU A 29 34.33 22.02 -13.37
N ALA A 30 34.92 22.53 -14.46
CA ALA A 30 35.23 21.79 -15.67
C ALA A 30 36.68 21.30 -15.59
N THR A 31 36.91 20.01 -15.87
CA THR A 31 38.25 19.51 -16.20
C THR A 31 38.17 18.69 -17.47
N ALA A 32 38.73 19.28 -18.54
CA ALA A 32 39.03 18.64 -19.79
C ALA A 32 40.23 17.70 -19.62
N GLY A 33 40.03 16.41 -19.89
CA GLY A 33 41.09 15.43 -20.10
C GLY A 33 40.78 14.66 -21.38
N LYS A 34 41.48 15.00 -22.47
CA LYS A 34 41.53 14.18 -23.68
C LYS A 34 42.50 13.03 -23.42
N ASP A 35 42.01 11.81 -23.42
CA ASP A 35 42.83 10.62 -23.69
C ASP A 35 42.00 9.62 -24.52
N ASP A 36 42.34 9.58 -25.81
CA ASP A 36 41.86 8.62 -26.80
C ASP A 36 42.45 7.24 -26.49
N LYS A 37 41.61 6.31 -26.00
CA LYS A 37 41.87 4.87 -26.07
C LYS A 37 40.59 4.14 -26.51
N PRO A 38 40.65 3.26 -27.53
CA PRO A 38 39.53 2.42 -27.89
C PRO A 38 39.40 1.30 -26.85
N VAL A 39 38.45 1.45 -25.92
CA VAL A 39 38.08 0.37 -24.99
C VAL A 39 37.01 -0.48 -25.64
N THR A 40 37.47 -1.67 -26.02
CA THR A 40 36.74 -2.85 -26.42
C THR A 40 35.72 -3.28 -25.35
N ALA A 41 34.63 -3.87 -25.81
CA ALA A 41 33.66 -4.69 -25.08
C ALA A 41 32.76 -3.97 -24.07
N ASP A 42 31.65 -3.48 -24.61
CA ASP A 42 30.30 -3.55 -24.03
C ASP A 42 30.16 -4.72 -23.04
N SER A 43 30.45 -4.41 -21.77
CA SER A 43 30.16 -5.27 -20.63
C SER A 43 29.01 -4.64 -19.89
N THR A 44 27.89 -4.45 -20.60
CA THR A 44 26.60 -4.25 -19.93
C THR A 44 26.37 -5.49 -19.08
N PRO A 45 26.38 -5.40 -17.73
CA PRO A 45 26.03 -6.55 -16.91
C PRO A 45 24.61 -6.96 -17.30
N ASP A 46 24.48 -8.22 -17.73
CA ASP A 46 23.20 -8.89 -17.95
C ASP A 46 22.50 -8.92 -16.59
N LEU A 47 21.73 -7.86 -16.29
CA LEU A 47 20.89 -7.75 -15.11
C LEU A 47 19.74 -8.72 -15.30
N GLN A 48 20.04 -10.01 -15.10
CA GLN A 48 19.01 -11.02 -14.93
C GLN A 48 18.12 -10.55 -13.77
N PRO A 49 16.78 -10.53 -13.94
CA PRO A 49 15.90 -10.14 -12.87
C PRO A 49 16.14 -11.09 -11.69
N GLU A 50 16.63 -10.53 -10.58
CA GLU A 50 16.82 -11.27 -9.33
C GLU A 50 15.53 -12.05 -9.05
N PRO A 51 15.62 -13.36 -8.76
CA PRO A 51 14.44 -14.16 -8.50
C PRO A 51 13.69 -13.53 -7.33
N GLU A 52 12.43 -13.20 -7.57
CA GLU A 52 11.59 -12.50 -6.62
C GLU A 52 11.42 -13.37 -5.37
N ASN A 53 12.25 -13.11 -4.34
CA ASN A 53 12.35 -13.93 -3.14
C ASN A 53 11.20 -13.61 -2.19
N ARG A 54 9.98 -13.95 -2.62
CA ARG A 54 8.77 -13.78 -1.82
C ARG A 54 8.63 -14.97 -0.88
N SER A 55 8.57 -14.68 0.43
CA SER A 55 8.38 -15.69 1.47
C SER A 55 6.96 -16.28 1.51
N THR A 56 5.97 -15.62 0.90
CA THR A 56 4.56 -16.03 0.96
C THR A 56 3.84 -15.87 -0.38
N ALA A 57 2.96 -16.82 -0.66
CA ALA A 57 2.14 -16.81 -1.86
C ALA A 57 1.06 -15.72 -1.78
N ARG A 58 0.70 -15.13 -2.92
CA ARG A 58 -0.29 -14.04 -3.03
C ARG A 58 -1.41 -14.44 -3.97
N VAL A 59 -2.64 -14.15 -3.55
CA VAL A 59 -3.84 -14.25 -4.37
C VAL A 59 -4.23 -12.87 -4.86
N THR A 60 -4.35 -12.70 -6.17
CA THR A 60 -4.92 -11.48 -6.76
C THR A 60 -6.41 -11.42 -6.46
N LEU A 61 -6.84 -10.33 -5.85
CA LEU A 61 -8.22 -10.03 -5.52
C LEU A 61 -8.57 -8.69 -6.14
N ASN A 62 -9.81 -8.52 -6.60
CA ASN A 62 -10.28 -7.21 -7.07
C ASN A 62 -11.58 -6.93 -6.34
N ARG A 63 -11.47 -6.62 -5.05
CA ARG A 63 -12.59 -6.50 -4.11
C ARG A 63 -12.59 -5.16 -3.39
N PRO A 64 -13.78 -4.62 -3.02
CA PRO A 64 -13.84 -3.45 -2.16
C PRO A 64 -13.35 -3.79 -0.74
N MET A 65 -12.65 -2.83 -0.13
CA MET A 65 -12.21 -2.87 1.27
C MET A 65 -12.41 -1.48 1.88
N LEU A 66 -12.60 -1.42 3.20
CA LEU A 66 -12.56 -0.18 3.95
C LEU A 66 -11.24 -0.05 4.69
N ILE A 67 -10.65 1.13 4.67
CA ILE A 67 -9.51 1.49 5.51
C ILE A 67 -9.90 2.67 6.40
N ARG A 68 -9.43 2.66 7.63
CA ARG A 68 -9.49 3.82 8.53
C ARG A 68 -8.08 4.38 8.70
N LEU A 69 -7.94 5.65 8.34
CA LEU A 69 -6.69 6.40 8.48
C LEU A 69 -6.46 6.82 9.94
N SER A 70 -5.24 7.28 10.24
CA SER A 70 -4.89 7.86 11.54
C SER A 70 -5.73 9.11 11.88
N SER A 71 -6.17 9.86 10.86
CA SER A 71 -7.12 10.98 11.01
C SER A 71 -8.49 10.54 11.55
N GLY A 72 -8.78 9.24 11.54
CA GLY A 72 -10.09 8.68 11.88
C GLY A 72 -11.04 8.54 10.70
N GLU A 73 -10.72 9.14 9.55
CA GLU A 73 -11.48 9.03 8.30
C GLU A 73 -11.53 7.59 7.81
N THR A 74 -12.69 7.16 7.29
CA THR A 74 -12.87 5.84 6.69
C THR A 74 -13.08 5.97 5.19
N ILE A 75 -12.25 5.30 4.41
CA ILE A 75 -12.21 5.40 2.96
C ILE A 75 -12.44 4.02 2.36
N LYS A 76 -13.21 3.97 1.27
CA LYS A 76 -13.37 2.76 0.47
C LYS A 76 -12.26 2.67 -0.57
N VAL A 77 -11.53 1.57 -0.54
CA VAL A 77 -10.41 1.28 -1.45
C VAL A 77 -10.62 -0.04 -2.17
N ARG A 78 -9.73 -0.35 -3.13
CA ARG A 78 -9.73 -1.60 -3.87
C ARG A 78 -8.58 -2.48 -3.38
N LEU A 79 -8.91 -3.63 -2.79
CA LEU A 79 -7.96 -4.71 -2.51
C LEU A 79 -7.48 -5.32 -3.83
N ILE A 80 -6.16 -5.44 -4.00
CA ILE A 80 -5.48 -5.90 -5.23
C ILE A 80 -4.89 -7.30 -5.06
N ASN A 81 -4.26 -7.57 -3.91
CA ASN A 81 -3.77 -8.89 -3.58
C ASN A 81 -3.78 -9.12 -2.07
N LEU A 82 -3.75 -10.38 -1.69
CA LEU A 82 -3.77 -10.85 -0.30
C LEU A 82 -2.79 -12.02 -0.15
N SER A 83 -2.00 -11.99 0.91
CA SER A 83 -1.22 -13.13 1.44
C SER A 83 -1.65 -13.41 2.88
N SER A 84 -1.06 -14.43 3.51
CA SER A 84 -1.24 -14.72 4.93
C SER A 84 -0.70 -13.61 5.84
N SER A 85 0.34 -12.90 5.42
CA SER A 85 1.01 -11.86 6.22
C SER A 85 0.57 -10.43 5.92
N GLY A 86 -0.12 -10.18 4.80
CA GLY A 86 -0.44 -8.82 4.41
C GLY A 86 -1.29 -8.74 3.16
N LEU A 87 -1.45 -7.52 2.65
CA LEU A 87 -2.22 -7.25 1.44
C LEU A 87 -1.72 -6.00 0.72
N ALA A 88 -2.19 -5.80 -0.51
CA ALA A 88 -2.01 -4.55 -1.22
C ALA A 88 -3.34 -3.96 -1.67
N PHE A 89 -3.47 -2.63 -1.61
CA PHE A 89 -4.66 -1.91 -2.08
C PHE A 89 -4.28 -0.67 -2.90
N GLU A 90 -5.23 -0.21 -3.72
CA GLU A 90 -5.10 1.06 -4.45
C GLU A 90 -5.63 2.24 -3.65
N TYR A 91 -4.86 3.33 -3.63
CA TYR A 91 -5.17 4.56 -2.93
C TYR A 91 -4.78 5.78 -3.79
N PRO A 92 -5.55 6.89 -3.82
CA PRO A 92 -5.26 8.03 -4.71
C PRO A 92 -4.07 8.89 -4.27
N ALA A 93 -3.56 8.69 -3.05
CA ALA A 93 -2.42 9.43 -2.50
C ALA A 93 -1.31 8.45 -2.06
N PRO A 94 -0.05 8.90 -1.95
CA PRO A 94 0.99 8.08 -1.34
C PRO A 94 0.69 7.85 0.14
N ALA A 95 1.10 6.68 0.66
CA ALA A 95 1.13 6.42 2.09
C ALA A 95 2.55 6.57 2.63
N GLU A 96 2.68 7.13 3.83
CA GLU A 96 3.95 7.14 4.57
C GLU A 96 4.32 5.71 4.99
N LEU A 97 5.59 5.34 4.86
CA LEU A 97 6.08 4.06 5.34
C LEU A 97 5.94 3.98 6.86
N GLY A 98 5.42 2.87 7.37
CA GLY A 98 5.08 2.70 8.78
C GLY A 98 3.72 3.27 9.20
N ALA A 99 3.00 3.97 8.30
CA ALA A 99 1.64 4.42 8.61
C ALA A 99 0.74 3.23 8.95
N THR A 100 -0.04 3.36 10.02
CA THR A 100 -0.96 2.31 10.50
C THR A 100 -2.35 2.51 9.91
N PHE A 101 -2.94 1.40 9.44
CA PHE A 101 -4.29 1.33 8.88
C PHE A 101 -5.11 0.33 9.69
N LYS A 102 -6.36 0.68 9.99
CA LYS A 102 -7.36 -0.33 10.39
C LYS A 102 -8.13 -0.73 9.15
N ILE A 103 -8.13 -2.01 8.84
CA ILE A 103 -8.69 -2.53 7.60
C ILE A 103 -9.91 -3.42 7.86
N LEU A 104 -10.88 -3.38 6.96
CA LEU A 104 -12.07 -4.21 6.98
C LEU A 104 -12.43 -4.66 5.56
N PHE A 105 -12.39 -5.97 5.32
CA PHE A 105 -12.74 -6.56 4.02
C PHE A 105 -13.51 -7.88 4.19
N GLN A 106 -14.04 -8.41 3.09
CA GLN A 106 -14.85 -9.62 3.09
C GLN A 106 -14.18 -10.76 2.32
N LEU A 107 -14.12 -11.93 2.95
CA LEU A 107 -13.65 -13.17 2.33
C LEU A 107 -14.75 -14.23 2.32
N ASP A 108 -14.71 -15.05 1.27
CA ASP A 108 -15.58 -16.21 1.18
C ASP A 108 -14.94 -17.35 1.96
N SER A 109 -15.68 -17.95 2.88
CA SER A 109 -15.28 -19.13 3.65
C SER A 109 -16.27 -20.27 3.43
N LYS A 110 -15.93 -21.47 3.91
CA LYS A 110 -16.87 -22.61 3.91
C LYS A 110 -18.17 -22.33 4.68
N LYS A 111 -18.16 -21.37 5.61
CA LYS A 111 -19.32 -20.98 6.44
C LYS A 111 -20.09 -19.78 5.84
N GLY A 112 -19.66 -19.25 4.69
CA GLY A 112 -20.22 -18.05 4.07
C GLY A 112 -19.24 -16.89 4.03
N VAL A 113 -19.75 -15.67 3.78
CA VAL A 113 -18.93 -14.46 3.71
C VAL A 113 -18.62 -13.95 5.12
N ILE A 114 -17.33 -13.79 5.42
CA ILE A 114 -16.84 -13.33 6.73
C ILE A 114 -16.19 -11.96 6.59
N ASN A 115 -16.46 -11.09 7.55
CA ASN A 115 -15.82 -9.78 7.68
C ASN A 115 -14.49 -9.93 8.42
N ILE A 116 -13.38 -9.66 7.74
CA ILE A 116 -12.04 -9.69 8.30
C ILE A 116 -11.64 -8.29 8.75
N GLN A 117 -11.21 -8.18 10.00
CA GLN A 117 -10.67 -6.96 10.60
C GLN A 117 -9.23 -7.17 11.02
N ALA A 118 -8.37 -6.20 10.72
CA ALA A 118 -6.97 -6.19 11.15
C ALA A 118 -6.41 -4.77 11.27
N GLU A 119 -5.30 -4.63 11.99
CA GLU A 119 -4.40 -3.47 11.91
C GLU A 119 -3.19 -3.86 11.06
N ALA A 120 -2.76 -2.95 10.19
CA ALA A 120 -1.65 -3.19 9.27
C ALA A 120 -0.77 -1.94 9.13
N VAL A 121 0.51 -2.13 8.82
CA VAL A 121 1.46 -1.03 8.59
C VAL A 121 1.91 -0.99 7.14
N ALA A 122 2.00 0.21 6.56
CA ALA A 122 2.55 0.37 5.21
C ALA A 122 4.02 -0.01 5.15
N THR A 123 4.36 -0.95 4.27
CA THR A 123 5.73 -1.41 4.03
C THR A 123 6.30 -0.91 2.72
N HIS A 124 5.44 -0.62 1.74
CA HIS A 124 5.85 -0.01 0.47
C HIS A 124 4.70 0.75 -0.20
N SER A 125 5.06 1.73 -1.01
CA SER A 125 4.15 2.54 -1.83
C SER A 125 4.74 2.66 -3.23
N HIS A 126 3.98 2.26 -4.26
CA HIS A 126 4.43 2.32 -5.65
C HIS A 126 3.42 3.10 -6.51
N VAL A 127 3.91 3.98 -7.37
CA VAL A 127 3.05 4.76 -8.29
C VAL A 127 2.48 3.84 -9.37
N ARG A 128 1.18 3.90 -9.59
CA ARG A 128 0.45 3.18 -10.65
C ARG A 128 -0.44 4.15 -11.43
N THR A 129 0.04 4.61 -12.59
CA THR A 129 -0.66 5.51 -13.53
C THR A 129 -1.18 6.81 -12.89
N ALA A 130 -2.31 6.75 -12.19
CA ALA A 130 -2.98 7.87 -11.51
C ALA A 130 -3.34 7.56 -10.04
N SER A 131 -2.78 6.48 -9.48
CA SER A 131 -3.01 6.00 -8.11
C SER A 131 -1.73 5.44 -7.53
N PHE A 132 -1.77 5.02 -6.28
CA PHE A 132 -0.67 4.36 -5.58
C PHE A 132 -1.11 2.96 -5.17
N LEU A 133 -0.24 1.99 -5.42
CA LEU A 133 -0.35 0.65 -4.86
C LEU A 133 0.36 0.66 -3.51
N ILE A 134 -0.42 0.52 -2.44
CA ILE A 134 0.07 0.50 -1.07
C ILE A 134 0.09 -0.94 -0.60
N GLY A 135 1.28 -1.44 -0.25
CA GLY A 135 1.44 -2.73 0.40
C GLY A 135 1.54 -2.58 1.90
N VAL A 136 0.78 -3.39 2.62
CA VAL A 136 0.73 -3.39 4.08
C VAL A 136 0.98 -4.78 4.65
N GLU A 137 1.55 -4.81 5.85
CA GLU A 137 1.77 -6.02 6.63
C GLU A 137 0.89 -6.02 7.87
N PHE A 138 0.24 -7.14 8.19
CA PHE A 138 -0.63 -7.26 9.35
C PHE A 138 0.20 -7.18 10.63
N THR A 139 -0.20 -6.31 11.55
CA THR A 139 0.40 -6.17 12.88
C THR A 139 -0.51 -6.68 13.98
N LYS A 140 -1.83 -6.60 13.78
CA LYS A 140 -2.83 -7.17 14.69
C LYS A 140 -3.97 -7.78 13.90
N ILE A 141 -4.21 -9.06 14.12
CA ILE A 141 -5.33 -9.81 13.56
C ILE A 141 -5.70 -10.90 14.56
N SER A 142 -6.97 -11.25 14.67
CA SER A 142 -7.37 -12.41 15.48
C SER A 142 -6.87 -13.70 14.83
N GLU A 143 -6.53 -14.69 15.65
CA GLU A 143 -6.11 -16.02 15.20
C GLU A 143 -7.14 -16.63 14.23
N GLU A 144 -8.43 -16.55 14.58
CA GLU A 144 -9.52 -17.01 13.70
C GLU A 144 -9.49 -16.34 12.31
N HIS A 145 -9.22 -15.03 12.24
CA HIS A 145 -9.16 -14.34 10.95
C HIS A 145 -7.90 -14.70 10.18
N ALA A 146 -6.77 -14.89 10.87
CA ALA A 146 -5.53 -15.34 10.24
C ALA A 146 -5.71 -16.73 9.59
N ASP A 147 -6.30 -17.67 10.32
CA ASP A 147 -6.60 -19.03 9.82
C ASP A 147 -7.51 -19.00 8.59
N ILE A 148 -8.52 -18.11 8.59
CA ILE A 148 -9.43 -17.93 7.45
C ILE A 148 -8.66 -17.39 6.23
N ILE A 149 -7.79 -16.40 6.41
CA ILE A 149 -6.97 -15.84 5.33
C ILE A 149 -6.04 -16.92 4.77
N GLU A 150 -5.34 -17.65 5.63
CA GLU A 150 -4.40 -18.71 5.22
C GLU A 150 -5.13 -19.79 4.42
N THR A 151 -6.22 -20.32 4.97
CA THR A 151 -7.08 -21.30 4.30
C THR A 151 -7.59 -20.76 2.95
N PHE A 152 -7.97 -19.48 2.89
CA PHE A 152 -8.44 -18.87 1.65
C PHE A 152 -7.33 -18.79 0.59
N VAL A 153 -6.12 -18.41 0.99
CA VAL A 153 -4.95 -18.30 0.12
C VAL A 153 -4.56 -19.68 -0.42
N GLU A 154 -4.44 -20.68 0.44
CA GLU A 154 -4.10 -22.05 0.06
C GLU A 154 -5.09 -22.64 -0.96
N ASN A 155 -6.39 -22.55 -0.67
CA ASN A 155 -7.43 -23.10 -1.55
C ASN A 155 -7.37 -22.51 -2.97
N ARG A 156 -7.01 -21.22 -3.09
CA ARG A 156 -6.87 -20.54 -4.39
C ARG A 156 -5.65 -21.01 -5.16
N HIS A 157 -4.54 -21.29 -4.48
CA HIS A 157 -3.35 -21.86 -5.12
C HIS A 157 -3.59 -23.30 -5.58
N THR A 158 -4.25 -24.13 -4.77
CA THR A 158 -4.59 -25.52 -5.16
C THR A 158 -5.55 -25.53 -6.36
N SER A 159 -6.57 -24.67 -6.36
CA SER A 159 -7.54 -24.59 -7.47
C SER A 159 -6.87 -24.15 -8.77
N ALA A 160 -5.92 -23.22 -8.71
CA ALA A 160 -5.17 -22.79 -9.90
C ALA A 160 -4.30 -23.92 -10.47
N ALA A 161 -3.64 -24.71 -9.61
CA ALA A 161 -2.79 -25.82 -10.04
C ALA A 161 -3.59 -26.97 -10.70
N GLN A 162 -4.82 -27.23 -10.25
CA GLN A 162 -5.68 -28.27 -10.82
C GLN A 162 -6.20 -27.91 -12.22
N LEU A 163 -6.29 -26.62 -12.56
CA LEU A 163 -6.72 -26.16 -13.89
C LEU A 163 -5.60 -26.21 -14.94
N THR A 164 -4.34 -26.29 -14.51
CA THR A 164 -3.17 -26.30 -15.41
C THR A 164 -2.59 -27.70 -15.64
N GLY A 165 -3.19 -28.74 -15.06
CA GLY A 165 -2.81 -30.13 -15.27
C GLY A 165 -3.29 -30.67 -16.62
N PHE A 166 -2.51 -30.40 -17.66
CA PHE A 166 -2.40 -31.22 -18.88
C PHE A 166 -1.26 -32.23 -18.71
#